data_AF-A0A926B670-F1
#
_entry.id   AF-A0A926B670-F1
#
_cell.length_a   1.000
_cell.length_b   1.000
_cell.length_c   1.000
_cell.angle_alpha   90.00
_cell.angle_beta   90.00
_cell.angle_gamma   90.00
#
_symmetry.space_group_name_H-M   'P 1'
#
loop_
_entity.id
_entity.type
_entity.pdbx_description
1 polymer ?
#
loop_
_entity_poly.entity_id
_entity_poly.type
_entity_poly.pdbx_seq_one_letter_code
_entity_poly.pdbx_strand_id
1 'polypeptide(L)'
;MPRDPPIANSEALFARGARLIPGATQTLAKGPGQHVRGLAPKYLRRGRGARVWDLDGNEYLDFSMAVGPLSLGYCDPVVDAAIRAQLADGITFSLPHPLEAEVAELIHAVVPGAEQVRFGKNGCDVTTAAVRLARAATGRSNVLCCGYHGWHDWYIG
;
A
#
# COMPACT_ATOMS: atom_id res chain seq x y z
N MET A 1 -1.36 -35.12 -13.16
CA MET A 1 -0.93 -33.85 -12.55
C MET A 1 -2.16 -33.12 -12.03
N PRO A 2 -2.09 -32.41 -10.90
CA PRO A 2 -3.18 -31.52 -10.49
C PRO A 2 -3.45 -30.51 -11.61
N ARG A 3 -4.71 -30.26 -11.92
CA ARG A 3 -5.10 -29.26 -12.91
C ARG A 3 -4.88 -27.87 -12.31
N ASP A 4 -4.34 -26.95 -13.10
CA ASP A 4 -4.20 -25.56 -12.68
C ASP A 4 -5.57 -24.97 -12.29
N PRO A 5 -5.62 -24.11 -11.26
CA PRO A 5 -6.86 -23.48 -10.82
C PRO A 5 -7.46 -22.61 -11.95
N PRO A 6 -8.80 -22.63 -12.13
CA PRO A 6 -9.46 -21.81 -13.15
C PRO A 6 -9.38 -20.33 -12.78
N ILE A 7 -9.10 -19.45 -13.75
CA ILE A 7 -9.00 -17.99 -13.55
C ILE A 7 -9.89 -17.19 -14.52
N ALA A 8 -10.98 -17.79 -14.99
CA ALA A 8 -11.79 -17.27 -16.09
C ALA A 8 -12.48 -15.93 -15.75
N ASN A 9 -13.01 -15.80 -14.54
CA ASN A 9 -13.63 -14.55 -14.08
C ASN A 9 -12.57 -13.44 -13.94
N SER A 10 -11.39 -13.81 -13.44
CA SER A 10 -10.28 -12.87 -13.35
C SER A 10 -9.79 -12.38 -14.72
N GLU A 11 -9.70 -13.26 -15.72
CA GLU A 11 -9.31 -12.89 -17.09
C GLU A 11 -10.39 -12.04 -17.78
N ALA A 12 -11.66 -12.37 -17.58
CA ALA A 12 -12.77 -11.60 -18.15
C ALA A 12 -12.78 -10.15 -17.62
N LEU A 13 -12.54 -9.95 -16.31
CA LEU A 13 -12.41 -8.60 -15.75
C LEU A 13 -11.14 -7.89 -16.25
N PHE A 14 -10.02 -8.60 -16.37
CA PHE A 14 -8.76 -8.05 -16.87
C PHE A 14 -8.91 -7.51 -18.30
N ALA A 15 -9.56 -8.28 -19.19
CA ALA A 15 -9.81 -7.87 -20.57
C ALA A 15 -10.62 -6.56 -20.70
N ARG A 16 -11.51 -6.30 -19.73
CA ARG A 16 -12.25 -5.03 -19.63
C ARG A 16 -11.39 -3.93 -19.01
N GLY A 17 -10.75 -4.22 -17.88
CA GLY A 17 -9.96 -3.25 -17.11
C GLY A 17 -8.75 -2.72 -17.87
N ALA A 18 -8.06 -3.57 -18.63
CA ALA A 18 -6.90 -3.19 -19.43
C ALA A 18 -7.22 -2.16 -20.54
N ARG A 19 -8.49 -2.02 -20.94
CA ARG A 19 -8.93 -1.00 -21.90
C ARG A 19 -9.12 0.38 -21.25
N LEU A 20 -9.24 0.43 -19.93
CA LEU A 20 -9.59 1.63 -19.17
C LEU A 20 -8.44 2.12 -18.29
N ILE A 21 -7.59 1.20 -17.83
CA ILE A 21 -6.54 1.48 -16.85
C ILE A 21 -5.19 1.17 -17.52
N PRO A 22 -4.32 2.17 -17.75
CA PRO A 22 -2.96 1.93 -18.20
C PRO A 22 -2.23 0.95 -17.27
N GLY A 23 -1.63 -0.10 -17.83
CA GLY A 23 -1.02 -1.17 -17.04
C GLY A 23 -2.02 -2.07 -16.30
N ALA A 24 -3.33 -1.87 -16.49
CA ALA A 24 -4.46 -2.60 -15.90
C ALA A 24 -4.52 -2.62 -14.37
N THR A 25 -3.81 -1.71 -13.71
CA THR A 25 -3.75 -1.58 -12.25
C THR A 25 -3.53 -0.13 -11.84
N GLN A 26 -3.96 0.23 -10.64
CA GLN A 26 -3.66 1.54 -10.03
C GLN A 26 -2.28 1.56 -9.34
N THR A 27 -1.61 0.42 -9.25
CA THR A 27 -0.27 0.30 -8.65
C THR A 27 0.51 -0.77 -9.38
N LEU A 28 1.59 -0.39 -10.07
CA LEU A 28 2.38 -1.28 -10.92
C LEU A 28 2.99 -2.47 -10.17
N ALA A 29 3.27 -2.33 -8.88
CA ALA A 29 3.72 -3.43 -8.01
C ALA A 29 2.67 -4.56 -7.86
N LYS A 30 1.41 -4.29 -8.24
CA LYS A 30 0.32 -5.28 -8.31
C LYS A 30 -0.09 -5.57 -9.76
N GLY A 31 0.72 -5.15 -10.73
CA GLY A 31 0.41 -5.30 -12.15
C GLY A 31 0.38 -6.76 -12.59
N PRO A 32 -0.38 -7.08 -13.65
CA PRO A 32 -0.51 -8.45 -14.17
C PRO A 32 0.82 -9.03 -14.69
N GLY A 33 1.85 -8.20 -14.88
CA GLY A 33 3.19 -8.62 -15.25
C GLY A 33 4.07 -9.08 -14.08
N GLN A 34 3.63 -8.90 -12.83
CA GLN A 34 4.38 -9.33 -11.64
C GLN A 34 4.31 -10.83 -11.37
N HIS A 35 3.41 -11.54 -12.06
CA HIS A 35 3.18 -12.97 -11.88
C HIS A 35 3.03 -13.70 -13.23
N VAL A 36 3.05 -15.03 -13.19
CA VAL A 36 2.98 -15.86 -14.41
C VAL A 36 1.62 -15.70 -15.10
N ARG A 37 1.65 -15.28 -16.37
CA ARG A 37 0.46 -15.12 -17.21
C ARG A 37 -0.24 -16.47 -17.43
N GLY A 38 -1.56 -16.46 -17.49
CA GLY A 38 -2.38 -17.67 -17.63
C GLY A 38 -2.48 -18.56 -16.39
N LEU A 39 -1.69 -18.33 -15.34
CA LEU A 39 -1.73 -19.11 -14.10
C LEU A 39 -2.18 -18.29 -12.89
N ALA A 40 -1.54 -17.15 -12.64
CA ALA A 40 -1.90 -16.31 -11.50
C ALA A 40 -3.19 -15.52 -11.80
N PRO A 41 -4.11 -15.41 -10.83
CA PRO A 41 -5.25 -14.50 -10.98
C PRO A 41 -4.76 -13.04 -11.08
N LYS A 42 -5.51 -12.22 -11.79
CA LYS A 42 -5.26 -10.78 -11.98
C LYS A 42 -5.97 -9.93 -10.93
N TYR A 43 -6.95 -10.51 -10.23
CA TYR A 43 -7.73 -9.84 -9.20
C TYR A 43 -7.93 -10.74 -8.00
N LEU A 44 -7.74 -10.18 -6.81
CA LEU A 44 -8.20 -10.74 -5.55
C LEU A 44 -9.54 -10.12 -5.17
N ARG A 45 -10.42 -10.90 -4.57
CA ARG A 45 -11.76 -10.49 -4.13
C ARG A 45 -11.86 -10.28 -2.62
N ARG A 46 -11.18 -11.12 -1.84
CA ARG A 46 -11.25 -11.11 -0.37
C ARG A 46 -9.92 -11.53 0.23
N GLY A 47 -9.63 -11.06 1.44
CA GLY A 47 -8.57 -11.59 2.30
C GLY A 47 -9.08 -11.81 3.73
N ARG A 48 -8.44 -12.73 4.47
CA ARG A 48 -8.62 -12.95 5.91
C ARG A 48 -7.37 -13.62 6.48
N GLY A 49 -6.80 -13.08 7.55
CA GLY A 49 -5.53 -13.55 8.11
C GLY A 49 -4.43 -13.49 7.04
N ALA A 50 -3.74 -14.60 6.79
CA ALA A 50 -2.70 -14.71 5.75
C ALA A 50 -3.23 -15.23 4.39
N ARG A 51 -4.55 -15.36 4.24
CA ARG A 51 -5.17 -15.99 3.06
C ARG A 51 -5.95 -15.00 2.22
N VAL A 52 -5.92 -15.21 0.91
CA VAL A 52 -6.68 -14.42 -0.08
C VAL A 52 -7.45 -15.34 -1.02
N TRP A 53 -8.56 -14.83 -1.54
CA TRP A 53 -9.38 -15.50 -2.54
C TRP A 53 -9.52 -14.63 -3.78
N ASP A 54 -9.39 -15.23 -4.95
CA ASP A 54 -9.60 -14.55 -6.23
C ASP A 54 -11.09 -14.48 -6.63
N LEU A 55 -11.36 -14.07 -7.86
CA LEU A 55 -12.72 -13.97 -8.41
C LEU A 55 -13.32 -15.33 -8.81
N ASP A 56 -12.49 -16.36 -8.92
CA ASP A 56 -12.87 -17.71 -9.31
C ASP A 56 -13.03 -18.63 -8.07
N GLY A 57 -12.74 -18.09 -6.87
CA GLY A 57 -12.89 -18.78 -5.59
C GLY A 57 -11.65 -19.55 -5.15
N ASN A 58 -10.54 -19.42 -5.87
CA ASN A 58 -9.29 -20.07 -5.52
C ASN A 58 -8.68 -19.38 -4.30
N GLU A 59 -8.15 -20.18 -3.38
CA GLU A 59 -7.54 -19.72 -2.14
C GLU A 59 -6.02 -19.80 -2.22
N TYR A 60 -5.35 -18.75 -1.74
CA TYR A 60 -3.90 -18.66 -1.72
C TYR A 60 -3.40 -18.20 -0.35
N LEU A 61 -2.24 -18.69 0.07
CA LEU A 61 -1.42 -17.99 1.05
C LEU A 61 -0.78 -16.79 0.37
N ASP A 62 -1.00 -15.60 0.91
CA ASP A 62 -0.43 -14.38 0.36
C ASP A 62 0.88 -14.05 1.05
N PHE A 63 2.00 -14.24 0.35
CA PHE A 63 3.32 -13.82 0.85
C PHE A 63 3.65 -12.37 0.50
N SER A 64 2.89 -11.75 -0.42
CA SER A 64 3.07 -10.35 -0.79
C SER A 64 2.38 -9.40 0.20
N MET A 65 1.30 -9.82 0.84
CA MET A 65 0.59 -9.08 1.90
C MET A 65 0.34 -7.62 1.52
N ALA A 66 -0.29 -7.44 0.36
CA ALA A 66 -0.55 -6.14 -0.28
C ALA A 66 0.69 -5.26 -0.52
N VAL A 67 1.85 -5.87 -0.77
CA VAL A 67 3.17 -5.22 -0.93
C VAL A 67 3.71 -4.68 0.41
N GLY A 68 3.49 -5.45 1.48
CA GLY A 68 4.07 -5.20 2.81
C GLY A 68 3.17 -4.68 3.94
N PRO A 69 2.15 -3.80 3.74
CA PRO A 69 1.51 -3.10 4.86
C PRO A 69 0.66 -4.01 5.77
N LEU A 70 0.30 -5.21 5.33
CA LEU A 70 -0.59 -6.10 6.08
C LEU A 70 0.18 -7.05 7.02
N SER A 71 1.02 -6.49 7.90
CA SER A 71 1.82 -7.27 8.86
C SER A 71 0.96 -8.07 9.86
N LEU A 72 -0.23 -7.56 10.20
CA LEU A 72 -1.19 -8.23 11.09
C LEU A 72 -2.15 -9.19 10.36
N GLY A 73 -2.08 -9.25 9.03
CA GLY A 73 -3.03 -9.99 8.22
C GLY A 73 -4.23 -9.16 7.74
N TYR A 74 -4.98 -9.75 6.81
CA TYR A 74 -6.22 -9.19 6.30
C TYR A 74 -7.35 -9.31 7.33
N CYS A 75 -8.14 -8.24 7.49
CA CYS A 75 -9.29 -8.19 8.41
C CYS A 75 -8.91 -8.54 9.86
N ASP A 76 -7.83 -7.94 10.35
CA ASP A 76 -7.47 -8.03 11.76
C ASP A 76 -8.62 -7.48 12.64
N PRO A 77 -9.11 -8.25 13.62
CA PRO A 77 -10.31 -7.86 14.38
C PRO A 77 -10.10 -6.61 15.24
N VAL A 78 -8.87 -6.33 15.68
CA VAL A 78 -8.58 -5.13 16.50
C VAL A 78 -8.58 -3.89 15.62
N VAL A 79 -7.90 -3.96 14.46
CA VAL A 79 -7.87 -2.86 13.48
C VAL A 79 -9.26 -2.57 12.92
N ASP A 80 -10.01 -3.61 12.51
CA ASP A 80 -11.37 -3.44 11.99
C ASP A 80 -12.32 -2.85 13.03
N ALA A 81 -12.19 -3.23 14.31
CA ALA A 81 -13.00 -2.67 15.39
C ALA A 81 -12.70 -1.17 15.60
N ALA A 82 -11.41 -0.79 15.61
CA ALA A 82 -11.00 0.61 15.74
C ALA A 82 -11.51 1.48 14.58
N ILE A 83 -11.42 0.97 13.33
CA ILE A 83 -11.97 1.65 12.15
C ILE A 83 -13.48 1.84 12.29
N ARG A 84 -14.22 0.79 12.69
CA ARG A 84 -15.68 0.87 12.86
C ARG A 84 -16.08 1.86 13.94
N ALA A 85 -15.33 1.94 15.03
CA ALA A 85 -15.56 2.94 16.07
C ALA A 85 -15.35 4.35 15.51
N GLN A 86 -14.21 4.63 14.86
CA GLN A 86 -13.92 5.95 14.30
C GLN A 86 -14.94 6.41 13.25
N LEU A 87 -15.50 5.49 12.46
CA LEU A 87 -16.53 5.81 11.48
C LEU A 87 -17.79 6.42 12.09
N ALA A 88 -18.06 6.20 13.39
CA ALA A 88 -19.18 6.82 14.09
C ALA A 88 -18.95 8.32 14.37
N ASP A 89 -17.69 8.74 14.49
CA ASP A 89 -17.30 10.11 14.86
C ASP A 89 -16.89 10.95 13.63
N GLY A 90 -16.62 10.29 12.50
CA GLY A 90 -16.11 10.90 11.26
C GLY A 90 -14.62 10.61 11.05
N ILE A 91 -14.15 10.70 9.80
CA ILE A 91 -12.78 10.26 9.42
C ILE A 91 -11.92 11.37 8.81
N THR A 92 -12.47 12.58 8.66
CA THR A 92 -11.76 13.75 8.14
C THR A 92 -12.46 15.00 8.64
N PHE A 93 -11.68 15.96 9.13
CA PHE A 93 -12.17 17.16 9.79
C PHE A 93 -11.44 18.41 9.25
N SER A 94 -12.02 19.59 9.48
CA SER A 94 -11.39 20.87 9.11
C SER A 94 -10.30 21.32 10.11
N LEU A 95 -10.21 20.67 11.26
CA LEU A 95 -9.22 20.89 12.32
C LEU A 95 -8.52 19.57 12.66
N PRO A 96 -7.33 19.61 13.30
CA PRO A 96 -6.61 18.40 13.68
C PRO A 96 -7.42 17.49 14.61
N HIS A 97 -7.29 16.17 14.42
CA HIS A 97 -7.89 15.18 15.30
C HIS A 97 -6.90 14.77 16.41
N PRO A 98 -7.32 14.48 17.66
CA PRO A 98 -6.42 14.09 18.75
C PRO A 98 -5.48 12.92 18.42
N LEU A 99 -5.94 11.96 17.61
CA LEU A 99 -5.13 10.84 17.12
C LEU A 99 -3.84 11.28 16.41
N GLU A 100 -3.77 12.48 15.83
CA GLU A 100 -2.53 12.99 15.24
C GLU A 100 -1.42 13.11 16.29
N ALA A 101 -1.74 13.58 17.50
CA ALA A 101 -0.79 13.69 18.60
C ALA A 101 -0.47 12.32 19.20
N GLU A 102 -1.51 11.51 19.49
CA GLU A 102 -1.34 10.19 20.10
C GLU A 102 -0.46 9.25 19.24
N VAL A 103 -0.66 9.25 17.91
CA VAL A 103 0.16 8.44 17.00
C VAL A 103 1.58 9.00 16.88
N ALA A 104 1.75 10.33 16.93
CA ALA A 104 3.08 10.95 16.92
C ALA A 104 3.90 10.58 18.17
N GLU A 105 3.27 10.54 19.35
CA GLU A 105 3.89 10.08 20.60
C GLU A 105 4.33 8.62 20.51
N LEU A 106 3.48 7.74 19.95
CA LEU A 106 3.83 6.35 19.73
C LEU A 106 5.02 6.19 18.78
N ILE A 107 5.06 6.93 17.67
CA ILE A 107 6.17 6.90 16.72
C ILE A 107 7.46 7.39 17.38
N HIS A 108 7.41 8.50 18.13
CA HIS A 108 8.55 9.02 18.87
C HIS A 108 9.12 7.97 19.84
N ALA A 109 8.26 7.23 20.52
CA ALA A 109 8.67 6.20 21.47
C ALA A 109 9.32 4.98 20.82
N VAL A 110 8.93 4.61 19.60
CA VAL A 110 9.37 3.35 18.95
C VAL A 110 10.42 3.54 17.85
N VAL A 111 10.55 4.73 17.26
CA VAL A 111 11.51 5.00 16.18
C VAL A 111 12.72 5.77 16.74
N PRO A 112 13.91 5.14 16.83
CA PRO A 112 15.10 5.81 17.35
C PRO A 112 15.45 7.07 16.57
N GLY A 113 15.65 8.18 17.28
CA GLY A 113 16.04 9.47 16.69
C GLY A 113 14.91 10.25 16.02
N ALA A 114 13.65 9.79 16.09
CA ALA A 114 12.50 10.56 15.61
C ALA A 114 12.07 11.61 16.65
N GLU A 115 12.71 12.78 16.64
CA GLU A 115 12.40 13.88 17.59
C GLU A 115 11.07 14.59 17.26
N GLN A 116 10.68 14.62 15.99
CA GLN A 116 9.43 15.22 15.50
C GLN A 116 8.83 14.36 14.40
N VAL A 117 7.51 14.37 14.27
CA VAL A 117 6.76 13.52 13.34
C VAL A 117 5.86 14.35 12.43
N ARG A 118 5.77 13.96 11.16
CA ARG A 118 4.79 14.50 10.20
C ARG A 118 4.26 13.38 9.32
N PHE A 119 2.95 13.35 9.12
CA PHE A 119 2.28 12.34 8.31
C PHE A 119 2.16 12.77 6.84
N GLY A 120 2.32 11.81 5.93
CA GLY A 120 2.01 11.94 4.50
C GLY A 120 0.94 10.92 4.09
N LYS A 121 0.35 11.07 2.91
CA LYS A 121 -0.70 10.15 2.44
C LYS A 121 -0.12 8.80 2.00
N ASN A 122 1.12 8.82 1.49
CA ASN A 122 1.83 7.65 0.99
C ASN A 122 3.36 7.82 1.14
N GLY A 123 4.12 6.77 0.80
CA GLY A 123 5.58 6.75 0.87
C GLY A 123 6.28 7.78 -0.02
N CYS A 124 5.71 8.09 -1.18
CA CYS A 124 6.27 9.05 -2.14
C CYS A 124 6.17 10.50 -1.61
N ASP A 125 5.09 10.83 -0.90
CA ASP A 125 4.92 12.15 -0.27
C ASP A 125 6.00 12.38 0.79
N VAL A 126 6.24 11.38 1.65
CA VAL A 126 7.19 11.52 2.77
C VAL A 126 8.63 11.53 2.29
N THR A 127 9.00 10.73 1.28
CA THR A 127 10.36 10.79 0.70
C THR A 127 10.61 12.13 -0.01
N THR A 128 9.59 12.66 -0.69
CA THR A 128 9.64 14.00 -1.30
C THR A 128 9.80 15.11 -0.27
N ALA A 129 9.03 15.04 0.82
CA ALA A 129 9.13 15.99 1.92
C ALA A 129 10.52 15.92 2.58
N ALA A 130 11.05 14.72 2.81
CA ALA A 130 12.38 14.51 3.36
C ALA A 130 13.48 15.11 2.48
N VAL A 131 13.41 14.89 1.16
CA VAL A 131 14.36 15.48 0.20
C VAL A 131 14.27 17.00 0.18
N ARG A 132 13.07 17.57 0.18
CA ARG A 132 12.87 19.03 0.24
C ARG A 132 13.45 19.61 1.52
N LEU A 133 13.20 18.97 2.66
CA LEU A 133 13.74 19.39 3.96
C LEU A 133 15.27 19.31 3.98
N ALA A 134 15.85 18.21 3.50
CA ALA A 134 17.31 18.04 3.44
C ALA A 134 17.98 19.11 2.58
N ARG A 135 17.41 19.44 1.41
CA ARG A 135 17.91 20.53 0.55
C ARG A 135 17.83 21.88 1.25
N ALA A 136 16.69 22.19 1.87
CA ALA A 136 16.50 23.45 2.60
C ALA A 136 17.48 23.59 3.78
N ALA A 137 17.70 22.51 4.54
CA ALA A 137 18.58 22.51 5.70
C ALA A 137 20.07 22.59 5.34
N THR A 138 20.48 22.01 4.21
CA THR A 138 21.91 21.89 3.84
C THR A 138 22.36 22.85 2.74
N GLY A 139 21.43 23.44 1.98
CA GLY A 139 21.73 24.23 0.79
C GLY A 139 22.27 23.43 -0.40
N ARG A 140 22.23 22.09 -0.34
CA ARG A 140 22.77 21.20 -1.39
C ARG A 140 21.66 20.74 -2.31
N SER A 141 21.94 20.64 -3.61
CA SER A 141 20.96 20.19 -4.62
C SER A 141 20.92 18.67 -4.79
N ASN A 142 22.09 18.02 -4.71
CA ASN A 142 22.27 16.62 -5.07
C ASN A 142 21.80 15.70 -3.95
N VAL A 143 21.11 14.63 -4.32
CA VAL A 143 20.65 13.57 -3.42
C VAL A 143 21.21 12.25 -3.92
N LEU A 144 21.86 11.49 -3.05
CA LEU A 144 22.28 10.13 -3.34
C LEU A 144 21.19 9.17 -2.86
N CYS A 145 20.81 8.20 -3.68
CA CYS A 145 19.82 7.20 -3.31
C CYS A 145 20.18 5.82 -3.86
N CYS A 146 19.61 4.78 -3.27
CA CYS A 146 19.69 3.39 -3.72
C CYS A 146 18.34 2.71 -3.43
N GLY A 147 17.86 1.85 -4.33
CA GLY A 147 16.55 1.21 -4.23
C GLY A 147 15.40 2.10 -4.73
N TYR A 148 14.16 1.73 -4.40
CA TYR A 148 12.93 2.41 -4.82
C TYR A 148 12.40 3.38 -3.76
N HIS A 149 12.22 4.65 -4.14
CA HIS A 149 11.76 5.72 -3.22
C HIS A 149 10.50 6.46 -3.69
N GLY A 150 9.72 5.82 -4.57
CA GLY A 150 8.49 6.37 -5.13
C GLY A 150 8.63 6.69 -6.61
N TRP A 151 7.81 7.61 -7.10
CA TRP A 151 7.74 7.96 -8.53
C TRP A 151 7.80 9.47 -8.78
N HIS A 152 8.04 10.29 -7.75
CA HIS A 152 8.18 11.73 -7.96
C HIS A 152 9.54 12.06 -8.58
N ASP A 153 9.59 13.16 -9.34
CA ASP A 153 10.69 13.56 -10.22
C ASP A 153 12.07 13.56 -9.55
N TRP A 154 12.15 13.93 -8.26
CA TRP A 154 13.43 13.94 -7.53
C TRP A 154 14.14 12.57 -7.55
N TYR A 155 13.38 11.47 -7.71
CA TYR A 155 13.87 10.10 -7.72
C TYR A 155 13.91 9.49 -9.13
N ILE A 156 12.86 9.66 -9.95
CA ILE A 156 12.78 8.99 -11.27
C ILE A 156 13.38 9.77 -12.45
N GLY A 157 13.75 11.04 -12.27
CA GLY A 157 14.36 11.88 -13.30
C GLY A 157 13.54 13.10 -13.64
#